data_AF-D1JF43-F1
#
_entry.id   AF-D1JF43-F1
#
_cell.length_a   1.000
_cell.length_b   1.000
_cell.length_c   1.000
_cell.angle_alpha   90.00
_cell.angle_beta   90.00
_cell.angle_gamma   90.00
#
_symmetry.space_group_name_H-M   'P 1'
#
loop_
_entity.id
_entity.type
_entity.pdbx_description
1 polymer ?
#
loop_
_entity_poly.entity_id
_entity_poly.type
_entity_poly.pdbx_seq_one_letter_code
_entity_poly.pdbx_strand_id
1 'polypeptide(L)' 'MAHKSITLSETTYKVLEKLRGEKESINDVIVRLTKRLDLVEYVESTDFPEELADKIEDVYNERGKISGREVKF' A
#
# COMPACT_ATOMS: atom_id res chain seq x y z
N MET A 1 -17.07 20.26 3.71
CA MET A 1 -16.47 19.62 2.53
C MET A 1 -17.59 19.05 1.67
N ALA A 2 -17.42 18.92 0.35
CA ALA A 2 -18.47 18.40 -0.51
C ALA A 2 -18.76 16.93 -0.15
N HIS A 3 -19.95 16.64 0.37
CA HIS A 3 -20.39 15.27 0.64
C HIS A 3 -21.00 14.69 -0.63
N LYS A 4 -20.40 13.59 -1.10
CA LYS A 4 -20.99 12.75 -2.15
C LYS A 4 -21.27 11.38 -1.54
N SER A 5 -22.50 10.92 -1.72
CA SER A 5 -22.93 9.58 -1.33
C SER A 5 -22.83 8.64 -2.53
N ILE A 6 -22.33 7.43 -2.32
CA ILE A 6 -22.30 6.35 -3.31
C ILE A 6 -23.23 5.26 -2.80
N THR A 7 -24.14 4.79 -3.65
CA THR A 7 -25.00 3.65 -3.34
C THR A 7 -24.28 2.37 -3.71
N LEU A 8 -24.26 1.41 -2.78
CA LEU A 8 -23.65 0.10 -2.97
C LEU A 8 -24.74 -0.97 -2.97
N SER A 9 -24.49 -2.07 -3.70
CA SER A 9 -25.30 -3.27 -3.52
C SER A 9 -25.06 -3.86 -2.12
N GLU A 10 -26.06 -4.54 -1.57
CA GLU A 10 -25.94 -5.20 -0.27
C GLU A 10 -24.77 -6.20 -0.25
N THR A 11 -24.59 -6.95 -1.34
CA THR A 11 -23.49 -7.89 -1.51
C THR A 11 -22.13 -7.20 -1.41
N THR A 12 -21.97 -6.05 -2.08
CA THR A 12 -20.73 -5.26 -2.04
C THR A 12 -20.46 -4.75 -0.63
N TYR A 13 -21.47 -4.23 0.06
CA TYR A 13 -21.35 -3.76 1.44
C TYR A 13 -20.84 -4.87 2.37
N LYS A 14 -21.45 -6.06 2.31
CA LYS A 14 -21.06 -7.22 3.13
C LYS A 14 -19.63 -7.68 2.88
N VAL A 15 -19.14 -7.57 1.63
CA VAL A 15 -17.73 -7.88 1.32
C VAL A 15 -16.79 -6.88 1.98
N LEU A 16 -17.10 -5.58 1.89
CA LEU A 16 -16.29 -4.53 2.52
C LEU A 16 -16.30 -4.63 4.05
N GLU A 17 -17.44 -4.97 4.64
CA GLU A 17 -17.58 -5.14 6.10
C GLU A 17 -16.68 -6.25 6.65
N LYS A 18 -16.48 -7.33 5.88
CA LYS A 18 -15.57 -8.42 6.27
C LYS A 18 -14.09 -8.03 6.23
N LEU A 19 -13.74 -7.00 5.47
CA LEU A 19 -12.36 -6.50 5.32
C LEU A 19 -12.00 -5.40 6.32
N ARG A 20 -12.96 -5.01 7.17
CA ARG A 20 -12.87 -3.90 8.11
C ARG A 20 -12.15 -4.33 9.40
N GLY A 21 -11.14 -3.57 9.81
CA GLY A 21 -10.54 -3.71 11.15
C GLY A 21 -11.48 -3.27 12.29
N GLU A 22 -11.17 -3.62 13.55
CA GLU A 22 -12.06 -3.37 14.72
C GLU A 22 -12.52 -1.91 14.90
N LYS A 23 -11.71 -0.94 14.48
CA LYS A 23 -12.00 0.51 14.60
C LYS A 23 -12.00 1.25 13.27
N GLU A 24 -11.96 0.52 12.16
CA GLU A 24 -11.90 1.09 10.81
C GLU A 24 -13.32 1.38 10.31
N SER A 25 -13.55 2.53 9.66
CA SER A 25 -14.84 2.79 8.99
C SER A 25 -14.86 2.15 7.59
N ILE A 26 -16.05 1.97 7.01
CA ILE A 26 -16.15 1.46 5.63
C ILE A 26 -15.53 2.42 4.61
N ASN A 27 -15.60 3.73 4.88
CA ASN A 27 -14.92 4.71 4.04
C ASN A 27 -13.39 4.52 4.10
N ASP A 28 -12.83 4.22 5.26
CA ASP A 28 -11.39 3.98 5.41
C ASP A 28 -10.96 2.72 4.65
N VAL A 29 -11.78 1.66 4.68
CA VAL A 29 -11.56 0.45 3.86
C VAL A 29 -11.54 0.79 2.38
N ILE A 30 -12.52 1.56 1.88
CA ILE A 30 -12.59 1.96 0.47
C ILE A 30 -11.37 2.78 0.09
N VAL A 31 -10.97 3.75 0.91
CA VAL A 31 -9.79 4.57 0.67
C VAL A 31 -8.55 3.69 0.65
N ARG A 32 -8.34 2.81 1.64
CA ARG A 32 -7.21 1.88 1.70
C ARG A 32 -7.12 0.99 0.45
N LEU A 33 -8.24 0.47 -0.04
CA LEU A 33 -8.28 -0.40 -1.22
C LEU A 33 -8.08 0.35 -2.54
N THR A 34 -8.52 1.60 -2.61
CA THR A 34 -8.45 2.41 -3.83
C THR A 34 -7.23 3.32 -3.88
N LYS A 35 -6.51 3.44 -2.77
CA LYS A 35 -5.24 4.15 -2.70
C LYS A 35 -4.27 3.46 -3.65
N ARG A 36 -3.98 4.12 -4.78
CA ARG A 36 -2.80 3.80 -5.56
C ARG A 36 -1.62 4.29 -4.76
N LEU A 37 -1.00 3.39 -4.01
CA LEU A 37 0.27 3.70 -3.37
C LEU A 37 1.34 3.70 -4.46
N ASP A 38 2.08 4.80 -4.58
CA ASP A 38 3.41 4.73 -5.16
C ASP A 38 4.20 3.71 -4.33
N LEU A 39 5.06 2.93 -4.97
CA LEU A 39 5.83 1.89 -4.30
C LEU A 39 6.65 2.49 -3.14
N VAL A 40 7.08 3.75 -3.29
CA VAL A 40 7.75 4.55 -2.26
C VAL A 40 6.82 4.79 -1.06
N GLU A 41 5.60 5.29 -1.29
CA GLU A 41 4.63 5.52 -0.20
C GLU A 41 4.21 4.22 0.50
N TYR A 42 4.13 3.11 -0.24
CA TYR A 42 3.86 1.79 0.35
C TYR A 42 4.99 1.36 1.28
N VAL A 43 6.25 1.55 0.84
CA VAL A 43 7.42 1.20 1.64
C VAL A 43 7.53 2.08 2.89
N GLU A 44 7.25 3.37 2.79
CA GLU A 44 7.31 4.30 3.93
C GLU A 44 6.18 4.09 4.95
N SER A 45 5.01 3.62 4.50
CA SER A 45 3.83 3.43 5.37
C SER A 45 3.76 2.06 6.04
N THR A 46 4.70 1.16 5.74
CA THR A 46 4.71 -0.21 6.24
C THR A 46 5.98 -0.47 7.04
N ASP A 47 5.82 -1.00 8.24
CA ASP A 47 6.95 -1.45 9.07
C ASP A 47 7.37 -2.84 8.59
N PHE A 48 8.54 -2.95 7.96
CA PHE A 48 9.05 -4.24 7.47
C PHE A 48 9.99 -4.88 8.49
N PRO A 49 10.01 -6.22 8.59
CA PRO A 49 11.03 -6.90 9.35
C PRO A 49 12.43 -6.54 8.85
N GLU A 50 13.36 -6.29 9.77
CA GLU A 50 14.76 -5.97 9.48
C GLU A 50 15.39 -7.01 8.54
N GLU A 51 15.11 -8.30 8.76
CA GLU A 51 15.55 -9.42 7.91
C GLU A 51 15.13 -9.28 6.44
N LEU A 52 13.97 -8.67 6.16
CA LEU A 52 13.52 -8.42 4.79
C LEU A 52 14.29 -7.29 4.15
N ALA A 53 14.58 -6.22 4.91
CA ALA A 53 15.40 -5.11 4.44
C ALA A 53 16.82 -5.57 4.10
N ASP A 54 17.43 -6.37 4.99
CA ASP A 54 18.77 -6.94 4.81
C ASP A 54 18.86 -7.78 3.53
N LYS A 55 17.89 -8.67 3.31
CA LYS A 55 17.86 -9.51 2.09
C LYS A 55 17.67 -8.70 0.81
N ILE A 56 16.92 -7.59 0.87
CA ILE A 56 16.76 -6.69 -0.29
C ILE A 56 18.09 -5.99 -0.58
N GLU A 57 18.78 -5.52 0.46
CA GLU A 57 20.10 -4.90 0.36
C GLU A 57 21.14 -5.88 -0.19
N ASP A 58 21.17 -7.13 0.29
CA ASP A 58 22.02 -8.20 -0.24
C ASP A 58 21.80 -8.41 -1.74
N VAL A 59 20.54 -8.55 -2.16
CA VAL A 59 20.20 -8.71 -3.59
C VAL A 59 20.60 -7.49 -4.40
N TYR A 60 20.46 -6.27 -3.85
CA TYR A 60 20.88 -5.04 -4.53
C TYR A 60 22.40 -4.97 -4.68
N ASN A 61 23.14 -5.34 -3.64
CA ASN A 61 24.60 -5.40 -3.63
C ASN A 61 25.13 -6.48 -4.59
N GLU A 62 24.50 -7.65 -4.64
CA GLU A 62 24.77 -8.69 -5.63
C GLU A 62 24.50 -8.19 -7.06
N ARG A 63 23.44 -7.38 -7.24
CA ARG A 63 23.09 -6.75 -8.52
C ARG A 63 23.93 -5.51 -8.84
N GLY A 64 24.65 -4.94 -7.87
CA GLY A 64 25.57 -3.81 -8.02
C GLY A 64 26.76 -4.04 -8.97
N LYS A 65 26.87 -5.25 -9.55
CA LYS A 65 27.70 -5.52 -10.75
C LYS A 65 27.06 -5.04 -12.06
N ILE A 66 25.83 -4.54 -12.05
CA ILE A 66 25.16 -3.93 -13.20
C ILE A 66 25.00 -2.44 -12.90
N SER A 67 25.83 -1.62 -13.56
CA SER A 67 25.93 -0.17 -13.38
C SER A 67 24.56 0.51 -13.31
N GLY A 68 24.26 1.14 -12.17
CA GLY A 68 23.11 2.01 -12.02
C GLY A 68 23.17 3.15 -13.04
N ARG A 69 22.08 3.34 -13.79
CA ARG A 69 21.94 4.50 -14.67
C ARG A 69 21.61 5.70 -13.79
N GLU A 70 22.44 6.75 -13.87
CA GLU A 70 22.27 8.01 -13.14
C GLU A 70 20.87 8.59 -13.41
N VAL A 71 20.01 8.60 -12.39
CA VAL A 71 18.71 9.28 -12.44
C VAL A 71 18.94 10.71 -11.96
N LYS A 72 18.92 11.66 -12.90
CA LYS A 72 19.01 13.09 -12.59
C LYS A 72 17.63 13.60 -12.19
N PHE A 73 17.56 14.23 -11.03
CA PHE A 73 16.40 14.99 -10.54
C PHE A 73 16.35 16.37 -11.20
#